data_AF-A0A2D6K530-F1
#
_entry.id   AF-A0A2D6K530-F1
#
_cell.length_a   1.000
_cell.length_b   1.000
_cell.length_c   1.000
_cell.angle_alpha   90.00
_cell.angle_beta   90.00
_cell.angle_gamma   90.00
#
_symmetry.space_group_name_H-M   'P 1'
#
loop_
_entity.id
_entity.type
_entity.pdbx_description
1 polymer ?
#
loop_
_entity_poly.entity_id
_entity_poly.type
_entity_poly.pdbx_seq_one_letter_code
_entity_poly.pdbx_strand_id
1 'polypeptide(L)' 'MSKERISEIKETLYELNRQLLTLEWDNNRNQINPYKKMKYEQLLAEKGNLESELDRLNG' A
#
# COMPACT_ATOMS: atom_id res chain seq x y z
N MET A 1 -4.91 -17.27 14.67
CA MET A 1 -4.19 -17.46 13.40
C MET A 1 -4.83 -16.71 12.23
N SER A 2 -5.84 -17.23 11.50
CA SER A 2 -6.32 -16.53 10.27
C SER A 2 -6.94 -15.15 10.53
N LYS A 3 -7.75 -15.01 11.59
CA LYS A 3 -8.41 -13.73 11.92
C LYS A 3 -7.44 -12.61 12.37
N GLU A 4 -6.41 -12.96 13.14
CA GLU A 4 -5.39 -11.99 13.58
C GLU A 4 -4.57 -11.49 12.40
N ARG A 5 -4.10 -12.42 11.55
CA ARG A 5 -3.36 -12.08 10.33
C ARG A 5 -4.16 -11.20 9.37
N ILE A 6 -5.46 -11.48 9.20
CA ILE A 6 -6.37 -10.64 8.42
C ILE A 6 -6.47 -9.22 9.01
N SER A 7 -6.50 -9.09 10.35
CA SER A 7 -6.54 -7.78 11.01
C SER A 7 -5.25 -7.00 10.79
N GLU A 8 -4.10 -7.64 10.97
CA GLU A 8 -2.78 -7.04 10.73
C GLU A 8 -2.62 -6.56 9.29
N ILE A 9 -3.03 -7.37 8.31
CA ILE A 9 -2.97 -7.00 6.90
C ILE A 9 -3.87 -5.79 6.62
N LYS A 10 -5.08 -5.75 7.19
CA LYS A 10 -6.00 -4.62 7.01
C LYS A 10 -5.45 -3.33 7.63
N GLU A 11 -4.85 -3.40 8.81
CA GLU A 11 -4.19 -2.25 9.45
C GLU A 11 -3.01 -1.75 8.61
N THR A 12 -2.18 -2.68 8.13
CA THR A 12 -1.02 -2.36 7.27
C THR A 12 -1.46 -1.71 5.96
N LEU A 13 -2.50 -2.26 5.31
CA LEU A 13 -3.10 -1.69 4.10
C LEU A 13 -3.65 -0.27 4.34
N TYR A 14 -4.25 -0.02 5.50
CA TYR A 14 -4.72 1.31 5.86
C TYR A 14 -3.57 2.32 5.97
N GLU A 15 -2.47 1.95 6.61
CA GLU A 15 -1.28 2.79 6.71
C GLU A 15 -0.62 3.05 5.36
N LEU A 16 -0.46 2.00 4.54
CA LEU A 16 0.07 2.11 3.18
C LEU A 16 -0.76 3.07 2.32
N ASN A 17 -2.09 2.96 2.36
CA ASN A 17 -2.98 3.85 1.62
C ASN A 17 -2.79 5.32 2.03
N ARG A 18 -2.60 5.61 3.32
CA ARG A 18 -2.32 6.98 3.78
C ARG A 18 -1.00 7.53 3.24
N GLN A 19 0.04 6.71 3.18
CA GLN A 19 1.33 7.12 2.63
C GLN A 19 1.24 7.32 1.11
N LEU A 20 0.56 6.41 0.41
CA LEU A 20 0.33 6.49 -1.03
C LEU A 20 -0.43 7.75 -1.43
N LEU A 21 -1.50 8.14 -0.70
CA LEU A 21 -2.27 9.36 -0.99
C LEU A 21 -1.39 10.62 -1.02
N THR A 22 -0.44 10.72 -0.09
CA THR A 22 0.47 11.87 -0.03
C THR A 22 1.38 11.92 -1.26
N LEU A 23 1.92 10.76 -1.65
CA LEU A 23 2.80 10.65 -2.81
C LEU A 23 2.04 10.77 -4.13
N GLU A 24 0.81 10.28 -4.19
CA GLU A 24 -0.07 10.38 -5.35
C GLU A 24 -0.45 11.84 -5.63
N TRP A 25 -0.70 12.63 -4.58
CA TRP A 25 -0.91 14.07 -4.73
C TRP A 25 0.30 14.79 -5.34
N ASP A 26 1.51 14.46 -4.87
CA ASP A 26 2.76 14.97 -5.46
C ASP A 26 2.92 14.51 -6.92
N ASN A 27 2.60 13.25 -7.22
CA ASN A 27 2.70 12.66 -8.55
C ASN A 27 1.74 13.32 -9.55
N ASN A 28 0.47 13.49 -9.17
CA ASN A 28 -0.57 14.10 -10.00
C ASN A 28 -0.25 15.55 -10.38
N ARG A 29 0.56 16.24 -9.57
CA ARG A 29 1.02 17.61 -9.85
C ARG A 29 2.33 17.66 -10.66
N ASN A 30 2.87 16.51 -11.09
CA ASN A 30 4.22 16.38 -11.65
C ASN A 30 5.31 16.98 -10.74
N GLN A 31 5.09 16.97 -9.42
CA GLN A 31 6.00 17.50 -8.40
C GLN A 31 6.72 16.39 -7.64
N ILE A 32 6.47 15.13 -8.00
CA ILE A 32 7.15 14.00 -7.40
C ILE A 32 8.60 13.92 -7.87
N ASN A 33 9.52 13.88 -6.92
CA ASN A 33 10.94 13.67 -7.23
C ASN A 33 11.21 12.16 -7.50
N PRO A 34 12.34 11.81 -8.15
CA PRO A 34 12.64 10.42 -8.47
C PRO A 34 12.66 9.47 -7.27
N TYR A 35 13.15 9.94 -6.11
CA TYR A 35 13.17 9.13 -4.88
C TYR A 35 11.76 8.84 -4.36
N LYS A 36 10.90 9.85 -4.31
CA LYS A 36 9.49 9.72 -3.92
C LYS A 36 8.73 8.84 -4.90
N LYS A 37 9.03 8.94 -6.20
CA LYS A 37 8.43 8.09 -7.24
C LYS A 37 8.80 6.62 -7.06
N MET A 38 10.08 6.33 -6.85
CA MET A 38 10.54 4.97 -6.53
C MET A 38 9.85 4.44 -5.26
N LYS A 39 9.74 5.26 -4.22
CA LYS A 39 9.03 4.89 -2.99
C LYS A 39 7.54 4.64 -3.25
N TYR A 40 6.88 5.46 -4.05
CA TYR A 40 5.48 5.29 -4.43
C TYR A 40 5.25 3.96 -5.15
N GLU A 41 6.11 3.61 -6.12
CA GLU A 41 6.06 2.33 -6.84
C GLU A 41 6.30 1.14 -5.90
N GLN A 42 7.23 1.23 -4.95
CA GLN A 42 7.46 0.20 -3.93
C GLN A 42 6.23 -0.02 -3.04
N LEU A 43 5.63 1.07 -2.54
CA LEU A 43 4.45 1.00 -1.69
C LEU A 43 3.22 0.44 -2.44
N LEU A 44 3.10 0.74 -3.75
CA LEU A 44 2.07 0.14 -4.60
C LEU A 44 2.26 -1.37 -4.75
N ALA A 45 3.49 -1.82 -4.98
CA ALA A 45 3.80 -3.25 -5.09
C ALA A 45 3.52 -3.99 -3.76
N GLU A 46 3.92 -3.41 -2.63
CA GLU A 46 3.66 -3.95 -1.30
C GLU A 46 2.15 -4.05 -1.01
N LYS A 47 1.40 -2.99 -1.33
CA LYS A 47 -0.06 -2.99 -1.23
C LYS A 47 -0.69 -4.13 -2.04
N GLY A 48 -0.28 -4.31 -3.31
CA GLY A 48 -0.81 -5.38 -4.16
C GLY A 48 -0.52 -6.79 -3.65
N ASN A 49 0.66 -7.00 -3.03
CA ASN A 49 1.01 -8.26 -2.39
C ASN A 49 0.12 -8.55 -1.17
N LEU A 50 -0.12 -7.54 -0.33
CA LEU A 50 -0.97 -7.66 0.85
C LEU A 50 -2.45 -7.85 0.49
N GLU A 51 -2.95 -7.17 -0.54
CA GLU A 51 -4.30 -7.41 -1.07
C GLU A 51 -4.44 -8.85 -1.58
N SER A 52 -3.44 -9.35 -2.31
CA SER A 52 -3.42 -10.74 -2.79
C SER A 52 -3.36 -11.76 -1.63
N GLU A 53 -2.60 -11.46 -0.58
CA GLU A 53 -2.56 -12.30 0.64
C GLU A 53 -3.91 -12.29 1.35
N LEU A 54 -4.53 -11.11 1.49
CA LEU A 54 -5.84 -10.95 2.12
C LEU A 54 -6.93 -11.71 1.37
N ASP A 55 -6.95 -11.65 0.04
CA ASP A 55 -7.90 -12.39 -0.79
C ASP A 55 -7.75 -13.90 -0.61
N ARG A 56 -6.52 -14.41 -0.55
CA ARG A 56 -6.24 -15.84 -0.29
C ARG A 56 -6.66 -16.30 1.11
N LEU A 57 -6.67 -15.39 2.10
CA LEU A 57 -7.07 -15.70 3.47
C LEU A 57 -8.58 -15.59 3.68
N ASN A 58 -9.30 -14.88 2.80
CA ASN A 58 -10.76 -14.72 2.85
C ASN A 58 -11.52 -15.72 1.94
N GLY A 59 -10.85 -16.28 0.92
CA GLY A 59 -11.40 -17.33 0.03
C GLY A 59 -11.26 -18.73 0.61
#